data_AF-A0A7C1HNF7-F1
#
_entry.id   AF-A0A7C1HNF7-F1
#
_cell.length_a   1.000
_cell.length_b   1.000
_cell.length_c   1.000
_cell.angle_alpha   90.00
_cell.angle_beta   90.00
_cell.angle_gamma   90.00
#
_symmetry.space_group_name_H-M   'P 1'
#
loop_
_entity.id
_entity.type
_entity.pdbx_description
1 polymer ?
#
loop_
_entity_poly.entity_id
_entity_poly.type
_entity_poly.pdbx_seq_one_letter_code
_entity_poly.pdbx_strand_id
1 'polypeptide(L)'
;MRASMYFKSLCITFGLLMFMACGGGGGGSSSPKTTPNIALSEKSYDFSGIVKDNTADHRFEIRNTGKADLTIGQITGLAAPYSIPAAYDGCSNKTLKASGTCTFRARFAPTNQGVFADQILIPSNDPDEKTAKINLLGTGYGLNVWIRNAAGAAGCIINLDVTVTESDGTLVGGLVQGDFDILVNGTPPTINNFTPSAASPVSLVLAIDWSKSEEGVIGEIRTAANNFIDELGVNDEAAICKFNNIIQFSPPPPGPPLFYALNDAGDVTDMKAYINTYFAFGSGTYLYDAVYDSITRAAAGSKGKKVVVVLSDGVDSGSPNHTLNAVIAHATDNEVPVFTIYYRDPDFRTGYGDPNTLETLADDTGGQHFVGDTPADLAGIYEQIASTIGNKYEFELEVLNCSAGTASLEVYVEDGVLYGEDSASVTLTP
;
A
#
# COMPACT_ATOMS: atom_id res chain seq x y z
N MET A 1 20.03 10.79 -33.96
CA MET A 1 21.05 11.15 -32.93
C MET A 1 20.32 11.71 -31.72
N ARG A 2 19.75 10.84 -30.89
CA ARG A 2 19.30 11.21 -29.55
C ARG A 2 20.45 10.84 -28.63
N ALA A 3 21.07 11.83 -27.99
CA ALA A 3 22.06 11.58 -26.96
C ALA A 3 21.31 10.92 -25.81
N SER A 4 21.54 9.61 -25.64
CA SER A 4 21.26 8.92 -24.38
C SER A 4 22.04 9.68 -23.31
N MET A 5 21.35 10.54 -22.57
CA MET A 5 21.83 10.99 -21.29
C MET A 5 21.79 9.74 -20.43
N TYR A 6 22.92 9.05 -20.37
CA TYR A 6 23.26 8.20 -19.24
C TYR A 6 23.19 9.10 -18.00
N PHE A 7 21.99 9.24 -17.42
CA PHE A 7 21.87 9.49 -16.00
C PHE A 7 22.41 8.21 -15.37
N LYS A 8 23.74 8.18 -15.20
CA LYS A 8 24.34 7.40 -14.14
C LYS A 8 23.74 7.98 -12.86
N SER A 9 22.55 7.49 -12.51
CA SER A 9 22.13 7.42 -11.14
C SER A 9 23.34 6.84 -10.42
N LEU A 10 23.88 7.63 -9.50
CA LEU A 10 24.99 7.20 -8.68
C LEU A 10 24.48 5.92 -8.01
N CYS A 11 24.87 4.76 -8.54
CA CYS A 11 24.66 3.47 -7.92
C CYS A 11 25.23 3.59 -6.50
N ILE A 12 24.38 3.96 -5.56
CA ILE A 12 24.56 3.55 -4.19
C ILE A 12 24.24 2.07 -4.28
N THR A 13 25.28 1.29 -4.54
CA THR A 13 25.27 -0.15 -4.38
C THR A 13 24.45 -0.47 -3.14
N PHE A 14 23.30 -1.10 -3.33
CA PHE A 14 22.64 -1.90 -2.31
C PHE A 14 23.61 -3.04 -2.00
N GLY A 15 24.63 -2.73 -1.20
CA GLY A 15 25.25 -3.72 -0.38
C GLY A 15 24.16 -4.11 0.59
N LEU A 16 23.54 -5.26 0.34
CA LEU A 16 22.92 -6.08 1.37
C LEU A 16 24.00 -6.27 2.46
N LEU A 17 24.11 -5.29 3.37
CA LEU A 17 24.72 -5.52 4.65
C LEU A 17 23.75 -6.50 5.31
N MET A 18 24.03 -7.79 5.12
CA MET A 18 23.76 -8.74 6.16
C MET A 18 24.29 -8.09 7.43
N PHE A 19 23.40 -7.57 8.25
CA PHE A 19 23.66 -7.52 9.67
C PHE A 19 23.83 -8.98 10.07
N MET A 20 25.06 -9.49 9.97
CA MET A 20 25.60 -10.26 11.06
C MET A 20 25.35 -9.38 12.28
N ALA A 21 24.24 -9.66 12.96
CA ALA A 21 24.19 -9.57 14.40
C ALA A 21 25.34 -10.45 14.91
N CYS A 22 26.55 -9.92 14.84
CA CYS A 22 27.60 -10.33 15.73
C CYS A 22 27.07 -9.92 17.10
N GLY A 23 26.50 -10.88 17.80
CA GLY A 23 26.39 -10.87 19.25
C GLY A 23 27.80 -10.85 19.85
N GLY A 24 28.52 -9.76 19.60
CA GLY A 24 29.68 -9.36 20.37
C GLY A 24 29.13 -8.67 21.61
N GLY A 25 28.83 -9.47 22.63
CA GLY A 25 28.46 -8.99 23.95
C GLY A 25 29.59 -8.14 24.55
N GLY A 26 29.58 -6.85 24.25
CA GLY A 26 30.24 -5.82 25.03
C GLY A 26 29.27 -5.31 26.07
N GLY A 27 29.13 -6.04 27.18
CA GLY A 27 28.37 -5.64 28.36
C GLY A 27 28.98 -4.41 29.04
N GLY A 28 28.86 -3.25 28.41
CA GLY A 28 29.05 -1.96 29.05
C GLY A 28 27.70 -1.51 29.59
N SER A 29 27.34 -1.97 30.79
CA SER A 29 26.28 -1.36 31.59
C SER A 29 26.74 0.05 31.99
N SER A 30 26.60 1.01 31.06
CA SER A 30 26.74 2.42 31.41
C SER A 30 25.71 2.70 32.50
N SER A 31 26.19 2.95 33.71
CA SER A 31 25.31 3.33 34.82
C SER A 31 24.39 4.46 34.37
N PRO A 32 23.08 4.41 34.69
CA PRO A 32 22.14 5.45 34.26
C PRO A 32 22.69 6.82 34.65
N LYS A 33 22.83 7.71 33.67
CA LYS A 33 23.33 9.06 33.91
C LYS A 33 22.44 9.71 34.97
N THR A 34 23.05 10.39 35.94
CA THR A 34 22.32 11.11 36.98
C THR A 34 21.65 12.38 36.45
N THR A 35 22.12 12.90 35.32
CA THR A 35 21.51 13.97 34.53
C THR A 35 20.42 13.42 33.60
N PRO A 36 19.58 14.28 32.99
CA PRO A 36 18.72 13.87 31.88
C PRO A 36 19.56 13.25 30.77
N ASN A 37 19.02 12.23 30.09
CA ASN A 37 19.69 11.60 28.95
C ASN A 37 18.67 11.18 27.89
N ILE A 38 18.71 11.81 26.72
CA ILE A 38 17.83 11.49 25.59
C ILE A 38 18.32 10.23 24.87
N ALA A 39 17.38 9.40 24.43
CA ALA A 39 17.63 8.28 23.55
C ALA A 39 16.52 8.22 22.50
N LEU A 40 16.90 8.00 21.24
CA LEU A 40 15.99 7.91 20.10
C LEU A 40 15.85 6.45 19.66
N SER A 41 14.69 6.05 19.14
CA SER A 41 14.49 4.73 18.51
C SER A 41 15.47 4.50 17.36
N GLU A 42 15.74 5.54 16.57
CA GLU A 42 16.70 5.55 15.46
C GLU A 42 17.20 6.98 15.19
N LYS A 43 18.29 7.10 14.43
CA LYS A 43 18.93 8.39 14.08
C LYS A 43 18.82 8.74 12.60
N SER A 44 18.23 7.86 11.81
CA SER A 44 17.98 8.07 10.39
C SER A 44 16.83 7.21 9.95
N TYR A 45 16.03 7.71 9.02
CA TYR A 45 14.97 6.95 8.36
C TYR A 45 14.88 7.35 6.89
N ASP A 46 14.68 6.38 6.01
CA ASP A 46 14.44 6.58 4.59
C ASP A 46 13.00 6.21 4.29
N PHE A 47 12.21 7.17 3.80
CA PHE A 47 10.84 6.96 3.37
C PHE A 47 10.74 6.17 2.05
N SER A 48 11.88 5.78 1.48
CA SER A 48 11.94 5.15 0.16
C SER A 48 11.24 6.04 -0.87
N GLY A 49 10.67 5.43 -1.91
CA GLY A 49 9.90 6.13 -2.90
C GLY A 49 8.42 6.28 -2.55
N ILE A 50 7.90 7.51 -2.59
CA ILE A 50 6.48 7.83 -2.46
C ILE A 50 6.04 8.59 -3.70
N VAL A 51 4.99 8.13 -4.36
CA VAL A 51 4.40 8.83 -5.51
C VAL A 51 3.90 10.22 -5.07
N LYS A 52 4.06 11.23 -5.92
CA LYS A 52 3.60 12.60 -5.65
C LYS A 52 2.12 12.58 -5.24
N ASP A 53 1.75 13.48 -4.34
CA ASP A 53 0.41 13.64 -3.77
C ASP A 53 -0.05 12.51 -2.83
N ASN A 54 0.72 11.42 -2.70
CA ASN A 54 0.58 10.46 -1.60
C ASN A 54 1.45 10.87 -0.40
N THR A 55 1.23 10.18 0.73
CA THR A 55 1.97 10.44 1.96
C THR A 55 2.37 9.15 2.65
N ALA A 56 3.53 9.14 3.30
CA ALA A 56 3.91 8.08 4.23
C ALA A 56 4.28 8.68 5.58
N ASP A 57 3.91 8.00 6.66
CA ASP A 57 4.21 8.38 8.04
C ASP A 57 5.17 7.37 8.69
N HIS A 58 6.17 7.85 9.41
CA HIS A 58 7.03 6.99 10.25
C HIS A 58 7.03 7.43 11.70
N ARG A 59 6.93 6.47 12.62
CA ARG A 59 6.83 6.71 14.07
C ARG A 59 8.20 6.63 14.73
N PHE A 60 8.59 7.71 15.40
CA PHE A 60 9.77 7.76 16.25
C PHE A 60 9.39 7.70 17.73
N GLU A 61 10.27 7.09 18.54
CA GLU A 61 10.20 7.12 20.00
C GLU A 61 11.37 7.89 20.61
N ILE A 62 11.05 8.73 21.59
CA ILE A 62 12.03 9.38 22.46
C ILE A 62 11.89 8.80 23.86
N ARG A 63 13.02 8.43 24.45
CA ARG A 63 13.10 7.90 25.82
C ARG A 63 14.06 8.71 26.68
N ASN A 64 13.66 8.98 27.92
CA ASN A 64 14.58 9.46 28.95
C ASN A 64 15.26 8.28 29.65
N THR A 65 16.54 8.09 29.39
CA THR A 65 17.36 7.03 30.01
C THR A 65 18.17 7.53 31.21
N GLY A 66 18.07 8.83 31.52
CA GLY A 66 18.64 9.46 32.70
C GLY A 66 17.76 9.33 33.94
N LYS A 67 18.30 9.73 35.10
CA LYS A 67 17.56 9.75 36.38
C LYS A 67 16.83 11.07 36.67
N ALA A 68 17.22 12.16 36.00
CA ALA A 68 16.55 13.45 36.11
C ALA A 68 15.56 13.67 34.97
N ASP A 69 14.62 14.60 35.16
CA ASP A 69 13.59 14.93 34.17
C ASP A 69 14.20 15.50 32.88
N LEU A 70 13.87 14.87 31.74
CA LEU A 70 14.24 15.34 30.41
C LEU A 70 13.12 16.24 29.88
N THR A 71 13.41 17.51 29.68
CA THR A 71 12.50 18.46 29.04
C THR A 71 12.87 18.57 27.56
N ILE A 72 11.92 18.21 26.70
CA ILE A 72 12.00 18.30 25.25
C ILE A 72 11.45 19.67 24.84
N GLY A 73 12.15 20.38 23.95
CA GLY A 73 11.68 21.63 23.36
C GLY A 73 10.67 21.40 22.24
N GLN A 74 10.39 22.44 21.45
CA GLN A 74 9.64 22.27 20.20
C GLN A 74 10.48 21.48 19.20
N ILE A 75 9.96 20.39 18.66
CA ILE A 75 10.60 19.66 17.57
C ILE A 75 10.48 20.50 16.29
N THR A 76 11.60 20.67 15.57
CA THR A 76 11.71 21.57 14.41
C THR A 76 12.63 20.96 13.35
N GLY A 77 12.99 21.74 12.32
CA GLY A 77 14.03 21.40 11.35
C GLY A 77 13.48 21.05 9.97
N LEU A 78 12.25 20.56 9.88
CA LEU A 78 11.66 20.07 8.64
C LEU A 78 11.09 21.18 7.76
N ALA A 79 11.38 21.09 6.47
CA ALA A 79 10.71 21.78 5.37
C ALA A 79 9.90 20.78 4.53
N ALA A 80 8.90 21.29 3.80
CA ALA A 80 8.18 20.48 2.82
C ALA A 80 9.17 19.81 1.85
N PRO A 81 8.97 18.54 1.50
CA PRO A 81 7.76 17.73 1.71
C PRO A 81 7.67 17.02 3.07
N TYR A 82 8.60 17.24 3.99
CA TYR A 82 8.53 16.65 5.33
C TYR A 82 7.71 17.50 6.30
N SER A 83 7.03 16.85 7.23
CA SER A 83 6.31 17.53 8.32
C SER A 83 6.18 16.65 9.55
N ILE A 84 5.81 17.25 10.68
CA ILE A 84 5.33 16.53 11.87
C ILE A 84 3.88 16.96 12.06
N PRO A 85 2.89 16.14 11.65
CA PRO A 85 1.49 16.51 11.80
C PRO A 85 1.16 16.74 13.28
N ALA A 86 0.48 17.84 13.59
CA ALA A 86 0.19 18.22 14.99
C ALA A 86 -0.61 17.17 15.76
N ALA A 87 -1.47 16.41 15.07
CA ALA A 87 -2.23 15.29 15.65
C ALA A 87 -1.34 14.14 16.14
N TYR A 88 -0.11 14.05 15.62
CA TYR A 88 0.85 13.00 15.94
C TYR A 88 2.08 13.52 16.70
N ASP A 89 2.09 14.77 17.16
CA ASP A 89 3.19 15.29 17.98
C ASP A 89 2.94 15.04 19.47
N GLY A 90 3.33 13.85 19.94
CA GLY A 90 3.26 13.49 21.35
C GLY A 90 4.44 13.97 22.20
N CYS A 91 5.46 14.62 21.61
CA CYS A 91 6.75 14.84 22.25
C CYS A 91 7.13 16.32 22.46
N SER A 92 6.75 17.23 21.56
CA SER A 92 7.14 18.64 21.67
C SER A 92 6.69 19.25 22.99
N ASN A 93 7.60 20.01 23.62
CA ASN A 93 7.37 20.72 24.89
C ASN A 93 6.96 19.81 26.07
N LYS A 94 7.23 18.49 25.99
CA LYS A 94 6.96 17.56 27.08
C LYS A 94 8.16 17.42 28.02
N THR A 95 7.86 17.12 29.28
CA THR A 95 8.86 16.67 30.25
C THR A 95 8.66 15.18 30.52
N LEU A 96 9.67 14.39 30.15
CA LEU A 96 9.71 12.96 30.41
C LEU A 96 10.40 12.72 31.76
N LYS A 97 9.67 12.08 32.69
CA LYS A 97 10.26 11.54 33.92
C LYS A 97 11.32 10.48 33.59
N ALA A 98 12.13 10.12 34.58
CA ALA A 98 13.09 9.02 34.43
C ALA A 98 12.40 7.76 33.88
N SER A 99 13.00 7.13 32.87
CA SER A 99 12.42 6.00 32.11
C SER A 99 11.14 6.28 31.30
N GLY A 100 10.63 7.51 31.30
CA GLY A 100 9.48 7.91 30.51
C GLY A 100 9.77 7.96 29.01
N THR A 101 8.72 7.77 28.21
CA THR A 101 8.77 7.81 26.74
C THR A 101 7.69 8.73 26.19
N CYS A 102 7.89 9.18 24.95
CA CYS A 102 6.86 9.76 24.10
C CYS A 102 7.11 9.33 22.66
N THR A 103 6.09 9.45 21.81
CA THR A 103 6.23 9.17 20.39
C THR A 103 5.69 10.30 19.54
N PHE A 104 6.25 10.46 18.35
CA PHE A 104 5.74 11.36 17.33
C PHE A 104 5.85 10.72 15.94
N ARG A 105 5.15 11.26 14.93
CA ARG A 105 5.29 10.82 13.54
C ARG A 105 5.90 11.91 12.67
N ALA A 106 6.85 11.55 11.82
CA ALA A 106 7.22 12.38 10.69
C ALA A 106 6.47 11.89 9.46
N ARG A 107 6.02 12.83 8.63
CA ARG A 107 5.33 12.58 7.36
C ARG A 107 6.21 13.01 6.21
N PHE A 108 6.28 12.20 5.16
CA PHE A 108 6.78 12.59 3.85
C PHE A 108 5.61 12.68 2.87
N ALA A 109 5.40 13.85 2.26
CA ALA A 109 4.29 14.16 1.35
C ALA A 109 4.80 14.89 0.09
N PRO A 110 5.52 14.20 -0.81
CA PRO A 110 6.09 14.83 -1.99
C PRO A 110 4.98 15.37 -2.91
N THR A 111 5.12 16.61 -3.38
CA THR A 111 4.27 17.18 -4.46
C THR A 111 4.99 17.22 -5.81
N ASN A 112 6.27 16.89 -5.79
CA ASN A 112 7.14 16.85 -6.96
C ASN A 112 8.00 15.60 -6.88
N GLN A 113 8.34 15.04 -8.03
CA GLN A 113 9.33 13.98 -8.08
C GLN A 113 10.72 14.52 -7.74
N GLY A 114 11.57 13.67 -7.16
CA GLY A 114 12.94 14.03 -6.81
C GLY A 114 13.40 13.42 -5.50
N VAL A 115 14.71 13.45 -5.25
CA VAL A 115 15.27 13.02 -3.96
C VAL A 115 15.22 14.18 -2.98
N PHE A 116 14.67 13.92 -1.79
CA PHE A 116 14.57 14.85 -0.68
C PHE A 116 15.40 14.35 0.50
N ALA A 117 15.97 15.29 1.23
CA ALA A 117 16.70 15.02 2.45
C ALA A 117 16.50 16.18 3.42
N ASP A 118 16.27 15.85 4.69
CA ASP A 118 16.14 16.86 5.75
C ASP A 118 16.55 16.28 7.11
N GLN A 119 16.49 17.08 8.16
CA GLN A 119 16.84 16.66 9.51
C GLN A 119 15.84 17.17 10.55
N ILE A 120 15.31 16.24 11.34
CA ILE A 120 14.54 16.57 12.55
C ILE A 120 15.51 17.04 13.62
N LEU A 121 15.22 18.19 14.22
CA LEU A 121 15.95 18.77 15.34
C LEU A 121 15.10 18.65 16.60
N ILE A 122 15.66 18.00 17.64
CA ILE A 122 14.98 17.74 18.90
C ILE A 122 15.78 18.42 20.03
N PRO A 123 15.51 19.70 20.34
CA PRO A 123 16.13 20.40 21.46
C PRO A 123 15.75 19.75 22.79
N SER A 124 16.68 19.66 23.74
CA SER A 124 16.40 19.17 25.08
C SER A 124 17.34 19.77 26.13
N ASN A 125 17.06 19.52 27.41
CA ASN A 125 17.96 19.83 28.53
C ASN A 125 19.02 18.74 28.81
N ASP A 126 19.19 17.77 27.91
CA ASP A 126 20.32 16.84 27.96
C ASP A 126 21.65 17.63 27.86
N PRO A 127 22.55 17.51 28.85
CA PRO A 127 23.76 18.34 28.91
C PRO A 127 24.78 18.04 27.80
N ASP A 128 24.83 16.79 27.30
CA ASP A 128 25.76 16.37 26.26
C ASP A 128 25.11 16.16 24.88
N GLU A 129 23.79 16.04 24.82
CA GLU A 129 23.01 16.01 23.57
C GLU A 129 21.86 17.05 23.58
N LYS A 130 22.24 18.33 23.75
CA LYS A 130 21.29 19.47 23.80
C LYS A 130 20.34 19.57 22.62
N THR A 131 20.70 18.98 21.48
CA THR A 131 19.84 18.85 20.32
C THR A 131 20.13 17.52 19.64
N ALA A 132 19.25 16.55 19.85
CA ALA A 132 19.32 15.27 19.14
C ALA A 132 18.81 15.46 17.69
N LYS A 133 19.27 14.59 16.80
CA LYS A 133 19.07 14.73 15.35
C LYS A 133 18.63 13.41 14.73
N ILE A 134 17.67 13.48 13.81
CA ILE A 134 17.25 12.36 12.97
C ILE A 134 17.34 12.79 11.51
N ASN A 135 18.14 12.10 10.70
CA ASN A 135 18.22 12.35 9.27
C ASN A 135 17.06 11.68 8.54
N LEU A 136 16.39 12.41 7.64
CA LEU A 136 15.36 11.87 6.78
C LEU A 136 15.84 11.85 5.34
N LEU A 137 15.53 10.76 4.65
CA LEU A 137 15.67 10.59 3.21
C LEU A 137 14.32 10.17 2.62
N GLY A 138 14.12 10.40 1.33
CA GLY A 138 12.93 9.95 0.61
C GLY A 138 12.96 10.43 -0.83
N THR A 139 12.28 9.72 -1.71
CA THR A 139 12.19 10.04 -3.12
C THR A 139 10.73 10.26 -3.49
N GLY A 140 10.41 11.39 -4.10
CA GLY A 140 9.13 11.59 -4.78
C GLY A 140 9.15 10.91 -6.14
N TYR A 141 8.15 10.10 -6.45
CA TYR A 141 7.94 9.54 -7.79
C TYR A 141 6.83 10.26 -8.55
N GLY A 142 7.00 10.37 -9.86
CA GLY A 142 5.95 10.89 -10.74
C GLY A 142 4.99 9.80 -11.20
N LEU A 143 5.48 8.56 -11.26
CA LEU A 143 4.74 7.37 -11.67
C LEU A 143 4.53 6.45 -10.48
N ASN A 144 3.36 5.80 -10.45
CA ASN A 144 3.14 4.61 -9.66
C ASN A 144 3.48 3.40 -10.52
N VAL A 145 4.42 2.58 -10.05
CA VAL A 145 4.84 1.35 -10.71
C VAL A 145 4.50 0.21 -9.77
N TRP A 146 3.89 -0.84 -10.31
CA TRP A 146 3.59 -2.04 -9.54
C TRP A 146 3.98 -3.29 -10.30
N ILE A 147 4.83 -4.12 -9.69
CA ILE A 147 5.06 -5.50 -10.07
C ILE A 147 3.83 -6.30 -9.62
N ARG A 148 2.98 -6.65 -10.59
CA ARG A 148 1.73 -7.39 -10.36
C ARG A 148 1.94 -8.89 -10.29
N ASN A 149 2.95 -9.38 -10.99
CA ASN A 149 3.31 -10.78 -11.03
C ASN A 149 4.82 -10.87 -11.30
N ALA A 150 5.48 -11.79 -10.61
CA ALA A 150 6.88 -12.12 -10.83
C ALA A 150 7.05 -13.64 -10.63
N ALA A 151 6.54 -14.42 -11.59
CA ALA A 151 6.52 -15.87 -11.50
C ALA A 151 7.73 -16.48 -12.20
N GLY A 152 8.54 -17.22 -11.44
CA GLY A 152 9.62 -18.02 -12.01
C GLY A 152 9.11 -19.29 -12.69
N ALA A 153 9.68 -19.61 -13.84
CA ALA A 153 9.42 -20.82 -14.61
C ALA A 153 10.73 -21.57 -14.89
N ALA A 154 10.61 -22.83 -15.33
CA ALA A 154 11.75 -23.68 -15.64
C ALA A 154 12.65 -23.05 -16.72
N GLY A 155 13.97 -23.25 -16.59
CA GLY A 155 14.95 -22.66 -17.50
C GLY A 155 15.28 -21.20 -17.18
N CYS A 156 15.19 -20.80 -15.91
CA CYS A 156 15.52 -19.42 -15.47
C CYS A 156 14.64 -18.33 -16.12
N ILE A 157 13.39 -18.67 -16.45
CA ILE A 157 12.44 -17.71 -17.02
C ILE A 157 11.67 -17.02 -15.90
N ILE A 158 11.40 -15.73 -16.06
CA ILE A 158 10.49 -14.96 -15.20
C ILE A 158 9.39 -14.38 -16.09
N ASN A 159 8.14 -14.69 -15.76
CA ASN A 159 6.98 -13.99 -16.30
C ASN A 159 6.66 -12.82 -15.38
N LEU A 160 6.80 -11.61 -15.90
CA LEU A 160 6.66 -10.37 -15.15
C LEU A 160 5.51 -9.54 -15.71
N ASP A 161 4.61 -9.11 -14.83
CA ASP A 161 3.54 -8.17 -15.15
C ASP A 161 3.74 -6.86 -14.39
N VAL A 162 3.66 -5.72 -15.07
CA VAL A 162 3.85 -4.39 -14.49
C VAL A 162 2.67 -3.48 -14.82
N THR A 163 2.10 -2.79 -13.83
CA THR A 163 1.13 -1.70 -14.08
C THR A 163 1.84 -0.38 -13.84
N VAL A 164 1.57 0.62 -14.68
CA VAL A 164 2.12 1.98 -14.53
C VAL A 164 0.98 3.00 -14.60
N THR A 165 0.86 3.85 -13.58
CA THR A 165 -0.09 4.98 -13.58
C THR A 165 0.60 6.28 -13.19
N GLU A 166 -0.04 7.42 -13.46
CA GLU A 166 0.28 8.68 -12.82
C GLU A 166 -0.22 8.69 -11.36
N SER A 167 0.06 9.77 -10.61
CA SER A 167 -0.35 9.90 -9.21
C SER A 167 -1.86 9.92 -9.00
N ASP A 168 -2.61 10.43 -9.97
CA ASP A 168 -4.08 10.45 -9.97
C ASP A 168 -4.68 9.09 -10.38
N GLY A 169 -3.84 8.09 -10.67
CA GLY A 169 -4.30 6.77 -11.06
C GLY A 169 -4.56 6.61 -12.55
N THR A 170 -4.33 7.63 -13.38
CA THR A 170 -4.45 7.51 -14.83
C THR A 170 -3.40 6.53 -15.35
N LEU A 171 -3.79 5.53 -16.13
CA LEU A 171 -2.84 4.61 -16.76
C LEU A 171 -1.88 5.34 -17.68
N VAL A 172 -0.60 5.08 -17.49
CA VAL A 172 0.42 5.48 -18.46
C VAL A 172 0.45 4.43 -19.55
N GLY A 173 -0.29 4.68 -20.62
CA GLY A 173 -0.29 3.88 -21.84
C GLY A 173 0.84 4.25 -22.79
N GLY A 174 1.11 3.38 -23.77
CA GLY A 174 2.05 3.68 -24.86
C GLY A 174 3.53 3.59 -24.49
N LEU A 175 3.86 3.13 -23.27
CA LEU A 175 5.24 2.82 -22.91
C LEU A 175 5.76 1.70 -23.80
N VAL A 176 7.01 1.83 -24.20
CA VAL A 176 7.76 0.83 -24.95
C VAL A 176 8.74 0.11 -24.03
N GLN A 177 9.26 -1.04 -24.45
CA GLN A 177 10.23 -1.81 -23.66
C GLN A 177 11.41 -0.95 -23.15
N GLY A 178 11.86 0.04 -23.93
CA GLY A 178 12.98 0.92 -23.57
C GLY A 178 12.69 1.92 -22.45
N ASP A 179 11.43 2.03 -22.02
CA ASP A 179 11.01 2.86 -20.89
C ASP A 179 11.12 2.09 -19.55
N PHE A 180 11.50 0.80 -19.61
CA PHE A 180 11.65 -0.07 -18.45
C PHE A 180 13.11 -0.51 -18.28
N ASP A 181 13.70 -0.17 -17.14
CA ASP A 181 14.96 -0.73 -16.68
C ASP A 181 14.65 -1.84 -15.65
N ILE A 182 14.90 -3.09 -16.03
CA ILE A 182 14.60 -4.27 -15.20
C ILE A 182 15.90 -4.93 -14.75
N LEU A 183 16.04 -5.18 -13.45
CA LEU A 183 17.21 -5.84 -12.86
C LEU A 183 16.80 -7.08 -12.08
N VAL A 184 17.53 -8.17 -12.28
CA VAL A 184 17.47 -9.39 -11.46
C VAL A 184 18.79 -9.54 -10.71
N ASN A 185 18.76 -9.54 -9.39
CA ASN A 185 19.96 -9.48 -8.53
C ASN A 185 20.92 -8.34 -8.91
N GLY A 186 20.36 -7.17 -9.27
CA GLY A 186 21.12 -6.00 -9.73
C GLY A 186 21.72 -6.11 -11.13
N THR A 187 21.38 -7.15 -11.91
CA THR A 187 21.86 -7.34 -13.28
C THR A 187 20.72 -7.38 -14.30
N PRO A 188 20.84 -6.72 -15.47
CA PRO A 188 19.79 -6.78 -16.50
C PRO A 188 19.62 -8.20 -17.06
N PRO A 189 18.40 -8.77 -17.08
CA PRO A 189 18.13 -10.04 -17.75
C PRO A 189 18.02 -9.85 -19.28
N THR A 190 17.92 -10.95 -20.02
CA THR A 190 17.48 -10.90 -21.43
C THR A 190 15.96 -10.77 -21.45
N ILE A 191 15.41 -9.82 -22.21
CA ILE A 191 13.97 -9.71 -22.42
C ILE A 191 13.62 -10.49 -23.69
N ASN A 192 13.01 -11.65 -23.54
CA ASN A 192 12.62 -12.55 -24.63
C ASN A 192 11.33 -12.07 -25.32
N ASN A 193 10.39 -11.54 -24.53
CA ASN A 193 9.15 -10.96 -25.02
C ASN A 193 8.76 -9.72 -24.22
N PHE A 194 8.14 -8.76 -24.90
CA PHE A 194 7.48 -7.60 -24.30
C PHE A 194 6.13 -7.39 -24.99
N THR A 195 5.06 -7.40 -24.21
CA THR A 195 3.70 -7.09 -24.68
C THR A 195 3.27 -5.74 -24.08
N PRO A 196 3.07 -4.69 -24.89
CA PRO A 196 2.63 -3.39 -24.39
C PRO A 196 1.18 -3.46 -23.90
N SER A 197 0.88 -2.75 -22.81
CA SER A 197 -0.45 -2.53 -22.21
C SER A 197 -1.53 -3.49 -22.72
N ALA A 198 -1.46 -4.75 -22.31
CA ALA A 198 -2.49 -5.72 -22.60
C ALA A 198 -3.63 -5.52 -21.61
N ALA A 199 -4.86 -5.41 -22.11
CA ALA A 199 -6.05 -5.55 -21.28
C ALA A 199 -5.99 -6.91 -20.60
N SER A 200 -5.90 -6.93 -19.28
CA SER A 200 -5.81 -8.16 -18.49
C SER A 200 -7.11 -8.31 -17.72
N PRO A 201 -8.02 -9.18 -18.19
CA PRO A 201 -9.31 -9.32 -17.55
C PRO A 201 -9.17 -9.71 -16.08
N VAL A 202 -10.07 -9.17 -15.24
CA VAL A 202 -10.04 -9.39 -13.79
C VAL A 202 -11.23 -10.21 -13.32
N SER A 203 -10.99 -11.06 -12.33
CA SER A 203 -12.01 -11.63 -11.45
C SER A 203 -12.04 -10.79 -10.19
N LEU A 204 -13.07 -9.96 -10.05
CA LEU A 204 -13.18 -8.97 -8.98
C LEU A 204 -14.28 -9.31 -7.98
N VAL A 205 -14.02 -9.11 -6.69
CA VAL A 205 -15.08 -9.03 -5.68
C VAL A 205 -15.15 -7.62 -5.12
N LEU A 206 -16.31 -6.98 -5.25
CA LEU A 206 -16.62 -5.69 -4.64
C LEU A 206 -17.34 -5.92 -3.31
N ALA A 207 -16.63 -5.74 -2.19
CA ALA A 207 -17.17 -5.83 -0.85
C ALA A 207 -17.62 -4.45 -0.34
N ILE A 208 -18.90 -4.33 0.00
CA ILE A 208 -19.54 -3.10 0.42
C ILE A 208 -20.03 -3.27 1.85
N ASP A 209 -19.57 -2.39 2.74
CA ASP A 209 -20.02 -2.33 4.12
C ASP A 209 -21.45 -1.76 4.20
N TRP A 210 -22.32 -2.51 4.87
CA TRP A 210 -23.71 -2.19 5.19
C TRP A 210 -23.92 -2.23 6.72
N SER A 211 -22.89 -1.90 7.49
CA SER A 211 -22.99 -1.67 8.92
C SER A 211 -23.72 -0.37 9.21
N LYS A 212 -24.16 -0.20 10.46
CA LYS A 212 -24.95 0.95 10.88
C LYS A 212 -24.22 2.29 10.71
N SER A 213 -22.89 2.31 10.72
CA SER A 213 -22.10 3.51 10.51
C SER A 213 -22.15 4.05 9.09
N GLU A 214 -22.48 3.21 8.11
CA GLU A 214 -22.56 3.61 6.69
C GLU A 214 -23.96 4.00 6.24
N GLU A 215 -24.97 3.95 7.12
CA GLU A 215 -26.37 4.16 6.74
C GLU A 215 -26.63 5.54 6.11
N GLY A 216 -26.03 6.60 6.66
CA GLY A 216 -26.23 7.97 6.17
C GLY A 216 -25.62 8.22 4.78
N VAL A 217 -24.57 7.48 4.44
CA VAL A 217 -23.79 7.65 3.20
C VAL A 217 -24.01 6.54 2.16
N ILE A 218 -24.83 5.53 2.47
CA ILE A 218 -25.08 4.38 1.57
C ILE A 218 -25.62 4.78 0.17
N GLY A 219 -26.25 5.94 0.04
CA GLY A 219 -26.69 6.47 -1.26
C GLY A 219 -25.51 6.82 -2.17
N GLU A 220 -24.47 7.40 -1.57
CA GLU A 220 -23.23 7.82 -2.24
C GLU A 220 -22.42 6.58 -2.61
N ILE A 221 -22.26 5.66 -1.66
CA ILE A 221 -21.59 4.36 -1.86
C ILE A 221 -22.23 3.58 -3.01
N ARG A 222 -23.57 3.45 -3.04
CA ARG A 222 -24.26 2.77 -4.14
C ARG A 222 -24.03 3.45 -5.48
N THR A 223 -24.09 4.78 -5.53
CA THR A 223 -23.89 5.53 -6.77
C THR A 223 -22.49 5.26 -7.32
N ALA A 224 -21.46 5.38 -6.48
CA ALA A 224 -20.08 5.15 -6.87
C ALA A 224 -19.82 3.68 -7.25
N ALA A 225 -20.37 2.72 -6.50
CA ALA A 225 -20.28 1.29 -6.84
C ALA A 225 -20.94 0.97 -8.19
N ASN A 226 -22.06 1.60 -8.55
CA ASN A 226 -22.66 1.41 -9.88
C ASN A 226 -21.75 1.93 -11.00
N ASN A 227 -21.13 3.09 -10.80
CA ASN A 227 -20.17 3.66 -11.75
C ASN A 227 -18.93 2.77 -11.86
N PHE A 228 -18.43 2.23 -10.76
CA PHE A 228 -17.30 1.30 -10.79
C PHE A 228 -17.56 0.09 -11.68
N ILE A 229 -18.78 -0.49 -11.63
CA ILE A 229 -19.18 -1.58 -12.54
C ILE A 229 -19.17 -1.14 -14.01
N ASP A 230 -19.45 0.14 -14.33
CA ASP A 230 -19.35 0.67 -15.69
C ASP A 230 -17.90 0.87 -16.17
N GLU A 231 -16.98 1.12 -15.24
CA GLU A 231 -15.55 1.31 -15.53
C GLU A 231 -14.79 -0.02 -15.75
N LEU A 232 -15.37 -1.14 -15.33
CA LEU A 232 -14.76 -2.46 -15.55
C LEU A 232 -14.70 -2.81 -17.04
N GLY A 233 -13.65 -3.53 -17.41
CA GLY A 233 -13.44 -4.00 -18.77
C GLY A 233 -14.50 -5.03 -19.16
N VAL A 234 -14.93 -5.01 -20.42
CA VAL A 234 -15.96 -5.94 -20.94
C VAL A 234 -15.57 -7.42 -20.82
N ASN A 235 -14.29 -7.74 -20.68
CA ASN A 235 -13.83 -9.12 -20.52
C ASN A 235 -13.71 -9.56 -19.06
N ASP A 236 -13.95 -8.66 -18.11
CA ASP A 236 -13.90 -8.91 -16.68
C ASP A 236 -15.07 -9.78 -16.22
N GLU A 237 -14.96 -10.27 -15.00
CA GLU A 237 -16.06 -10.83 -14.24
C GLU A 237 -16.05 -10.27 -12.81
N ALA A 238 -17.23 -10.06 -12.24
CA ALA A 238 -17.36 -9.47 -10.91
C ALA A 238 -18.42 -10.17 -10.05
N ALA A 239 -18.19 -10.15 -8.74
CA ALA A 239 -19.18 -10.53 -7.73
C ALA A 239 -19.30 -9.41 -6.70
N ILE A 240 -20.50 -9.24 -6.15
CA ILE A 240 -20.78 -8.23 -5.14
C ILE A 240 -20.92 -8.92 -3.79
N CYS A 241 -20.19 -8.46 -2.79
CA CYS A 241 -20.34 -8.86 -1.40
C CYS A 241 -20.94 -7.69 -0.62
N LYS A 242 -22.06 -7.93 0.08
CA LYS A 242 -22.60 -7.00 1.06
C LYS A 242 -22.37 -7.60 2.43
N PHE A 243 -21.84 -6.81 3.35
CA PHE A 243 -21.56 -7.30 4.68
C PHE A 243 -21.93 -6.34 5.79
N ASN A 244 -22.29 -6.91 6.93
CA ASN A 244 -22.29 -6.30 8.25
C ASN A 244 -22.01 -7.43 9.24
N ASN A 245 -22.92 -7.75 10.17
CA ASN A 245 -22.88 -9.01 10.92
C ASN A 245 -23.48 -10.20 10.13
N ILE A 246 -23.82 -9.99 8.86
CA ILE A 246 -24.23 -10.99 7.88
C ILE A 246 -23.39 -10.73 6.61
N ILE A 247 -22.87 -11.78 5.99
CA ILE A 247 -22.13 -11.71 4.73
C ILE A 247 -23.00 -12.34 3.65
N GLN A 248 -23.26 -11.61 2.56
CA GLN A 248 -24.01 -12.12 1.42
C GLN A 248 -23.33 -11.75 0.12
N PHE A 249 -23.28 -12.73 -0.79
CA PHE A 249 -22.76 -12.54 -2.12
C PHE A 249 -23.86 -12.56 -3.18
N SER A 250 -23.61 -11.84 -4.27
CA SER A 250 -24.28 -12.00 -5.54
C SER A 250 -23.25 -12.20 -6.65
N PRO A 251 -23.28 -13.32 -7.40
CA PRO A 251 -24.27 -14.41 -7.30
C PRO A 251 -24.23 -15.18 -5.96
N PRO A 252 -25.33 -15.80 -5.49
CA PRO A 252 -25.34 -16.52 -4.21
C PRO A 252 -24.61 -17.88 -4.28
N PRO A 253 -23.79 -18.26 -3.27
CA PRO A 253 -23.22 -19.62 -3.14
C PRO A 253 -24.32 -20.66 -2.81
N PRO A 254 -24.12 -21.98 -3.00
CA PRO A 254 -22.85 -22.70 -3.19
C PRO A 254 -22.53 -23.12 -4.65
N GLY A 255 -23.31 -22.67 -5.65
CA GLY A 255 -23.17 -23.13 -7.04
C GLY A 255 -22.73 -22.04 -8.02
N PRO A 256 -22.25 -22.40 -9.22
CA PRO A 256 -21.99 -21.44 -10.27
C PRO A 256 -23.29 -20.79 -10.80
N PRO A 257 -23.21 -19.58 -11.36
CA PRO A 257 -21.97 -18.81 -11.51
C PRO A 257 -21.49 -18.21 -10.19
N LEU A 258 -20.16 -18.17 -9.97
CA LEU A 258 -19.57 -17.41 -8.85
C LEU A 258 -19.30 -15.95 -9.23
N PHE A 259 -19.45 -15.59 -10.50
CA PHE A 259 -19.22 -14.24 -11.00
C PHE A 259 -20.20 -13.94 -12.11
N TYR A 260 -20.60 -12.68 -12.22
CA TYR A 260 -21.28 -12.13 -13.37
C TYR A 260 -20.24 -11.73 -14.43
N ALA A 261 -20.54 -11.91 -15.71
CA ALA A 261 -19.66 -11.52 -16.80
C ALA A 261 -19.95 -10.09 -17.27
N LEU A 262 -18.93 -9.24 -17.42
CA LEU A 262 -19.12 -7.84 -17.83
C LEU A 262 -19.48 -7.68 -19.33
N ASN A 263 -19.35 -8.74 -20.13
CA ASN A 263 -19.82 -8.75 -21.52
C ASN A 263 -21.29 -9.17 -21.68
N ASP A 264 -21.99 -9.50 -20.59
CA ASP A 264 -23.42 -9.77 -20.60
C ASP A 264 -24.18 -8.60 -19.93
N ALA A 265 -25.02 -7.91 -20.71
CA ALA A 265 -25.75 -6.74 -20.23
C ALA A 265 -26.81 -7.09 -19.16
N GLY A 266 -27.31 -8.32 -19.15
CA GLY A 266 -28.22 -8.83 -18.11
C GLY A 266 -27.48 -9.00 -16.78
N ASP A 267 -26.30 -9.60 -16.83
CA ASP A 267 -25.40 -9.76 -15.67
C ASP A 267 -25.01 -8.41 -15.06
N VAL A 268 -24.65 -7.42 -15.90
CA VAL A 268 -24.38 -6.04 -15.46
C VAL A 268 -25.61 -5.42 -14.79
N THR A 269 -26.80 -5.64 -15.37
CA THR A 269 -28.07 -5.15 -14.81
C THR A 269 -28.34 -5.79 -13.45
N ASP A 270 -28.11 -7.09 -13.31
CA ASP A 270 -28.33 -7.85 -12.06
C ASP A 270 -27.36 -7.43 -10.96
N MET A 271 -26.07 -7.18 -11.28
CA MET A 271 -25.11 -6.62 -10.33
C MET A 271 -25.56 -5.28 -9.78
N LYS A 272 -25.93 -4.34 -10.66
CA LYS A 272 -26.40 -3.01 -10.26
C LYS A 272 -27.71 -3.09 -9.49
N ALA A 273 -28.63 -3.97 -9.89
CA ALA A 273 -29.85 -4.23 -9.14
C ALA A 273 -29.54 -4.75 -7.73
N TYR A 274 -28.58 -5.68 -7.59
CA TYR A 274 -28.16 -6.18 -6.29
C TYR A 274 -27.52 -5.09 -5.44
N ILE A 275 -26.60 -4.28 -5.96
CA ILE A 275 -26.01 -3.10 -5.27
C ILE A 275 -27.12 -2.21 -4.72
N ASN A 276 -28.14 -1.91 -5.53
CA ASN A 276 -29.22 -1.00 -5.18
C ASN A 276 -30.28 -1.62 -4.25
N THR A 277 -30.37 -2.95 -4.18
CA THR A 277 -31.32 -3.66 -3.33
C THR A 277 -31.03 -3.39 -1.86
N TYR A 278 -32.08 -3.10 -1.09
CA TYR A 278 -31.94 -2.86 0.34
C TYR A 278 -31.39 -4.09 1.07
N PHE A 279 -30.39 -3.86 1.91
CA PHE A 279 -29.82 -4.84 2.83
C PHE A 279 -29.90 -4.22 4.23
N ALA A 280 -30.40 -4.97 5.21
CA ALA A 280 -30.67 -4.39 6.53
C ALA A 280 -29.37 -4.02 7.23
N PHE A 281 -29.26 -2.79 7.73
CA PHE A 281 -28.08 -2.34 8.46
C PHE A 281 -27.92 -3.10 9.78
N GLY A 282 -26.69 -3.57 10.02
CA GLY A 282 -26.31 -4.37 11.17
C GLY A 282 -25.51 -3.57 12.20
N SER A 283 -25.65 -3.90 13.49
CA SER A 283 -24.88 -3.26 14.56
C SER A 283 -23.46 -3.82 14.73
N GLY A 284 -23.10 -4.85 13.96
CA GLY A 284 -21.75 -5.40 13.89
C GLY A 284 -21.23 -5.34 12.47
N THR A 285 -19.90 -5.41 12.34
CA THR A 285 -19.18 -5.29 11.07
C THR A 285 -18.19 -6.44 11.02
N TYR A 286 -18.51 -7.50 10.28
CA TYR A 286 -17.63 -8.67 10.13
C TYR A 286 -16.68 -8.43 8.98
N LEU A 287 -15.87 -7.36 9.10
CA LEU A 287 -14.96 -6.91 8.06
C LEU A 287 -13.95 -8.02 7.73
N TYR A 288 -13.36 -8.64 8.74
CA TYR A 288 -12.34 -9.67 8.52
C TYR A 288 -12.90 -10.90 7.80
N ASP A 289 -14.07 -11.39 8.23
CA ASP A 289 -14.69 -12.54 7.59
C ASP A 289 -15.20 -12.20 6.17
N ALA A 290 -15.75 -11.00 5.97
CA ALA A 290 -16.24 -10.58 4.65
C ALA A 290 -15.09 -10.48 3.64
N VAL A 291 -13.96 -9.92 4.04
CA VAL A 291 -12.77 -9.84 3.17
C VAL A 291 -12.17 -11.22 2.96
N TYR A 292 -12.06 -12.06 3.99
CA TYR A 292 -11.58 -13.44 3.86
C TYR A 292 -12.40 -14.25 2.85
N ASP A 293 -13.74 -14.19 2.95
CA ASP A 293 -14.64 -14.86 2.02
C ASP A 293 -14.56 -14.26 0.61
N SER A 294 -14.34 -12.95 0.51
CA SER A 294 -14.16 -12.25 -0.77
C SER A 294 -12.86 -12.66 -1.46
N ILE A 295 -11.76 -12.80 -0.73
CA ILE A 295 -10.49 -13.34 -1.24
C ILE A 295 -10.68 -14.76 -1.77
N THR A 296 -11.33 -15.62 -0.98
CA THR A 296 -11.64 -17.01 -1.36
C THR A 296 -12.43 -17.06 -2.65
N ARG A 297 -13.42 -16.17 -2.80
CA ARG A 297 -14.23 -16.08 -4.00
C ARG A 297 -13.41 -15.57 -5.18
N ALA A 298 -12.66 -14.46 -5.02
CA ALA A 298 -11.78 -13.90 -6.04
C ALA A 298 -10.81 -14.95 -6.58
N ALA A 299 -10.13 -15.69 -5.69
CA ALA A 299 -9.22 -16.78 -6.05
C ALA A 299 -9.86 -17.86 -6.94
N ALA A 300 -11.17 -18.13 -6.76
CA ALA A 300 -11.92 -19.10 -7.55
C ALA A 300 -12.38 -18.58 -8.94
N GLY A 301 -12.10 -17.33 -9.30
CA GLY A 301 -12.51 -16.76 -10.58
C GLY A 301 -11.83 -17.41 -11.80
N SER A 302 -12.29 -17.09 -13.00
CA SER A 302 -11.80 -17.63 -14.26
C SER A 302 -10.73 -16.78 -14.97
N LYS A 303 -10.54 -15.51 -14.59
CA LYS A 303 -9.63 -14.58 -15.29
C LYS A 303 -8.19 -14.65 -14.78
N GLY A 304 -7.24 -14.12 -15.53
CA GLY A 304 -5.82 -14.16 -15.12
C GLY A 304 -5.54 -13.40 -13.83
N LYS A 305 -6.23 -12.28 -13.59
CA LYS A 305 -5.99 -11.39 -12.44
C LYS A 305 -7.13 -11.48 -11.42
N LYS A 306 -6.79 -11.56 -10.13
CA LYS A 306 -7.74 -11.66 -9.00
C LYS A 306 -7.64 -10.43 -8.13
N VAL A 307 -8.76 -9.84 -7.75
CA VAL A 307 -8.77 -8.62 -6.92
C VAL A 307 -9.96 -8.61 -5.98
N VAL A 308 -9.75 -8.11 -4.76
CA VAL A 308 -10.83 -7.67 -3.87
C VAL A 308 -10.75 -6.15 -3.73
N VAL A 309 -11.90 -5.49 -3.85
CA VAL A 309 -12.06 -4.07 -3.50
C VAL A 309 -13.04 -3.99 -2.35
N VAL A 310 -12.63 -3.43 -1.21
CA VAL A 310 -13.48 -3.27 -0.03
C VAL A 310 -13.68 -1.80 0.31
N LEU A 311 -14.93 -1.40 0.55
CA LEU A 311 -15.29 -0.07 1.04
C LEU A 311 -15.90 -0.21 2.44
N SER A 312 -15.32 0.48 3.43
CA SER A 312 -15.72 0.44 4.85
C SER A 312 -15.11 1.62 5.61
N ASP A 313 -15.62 1.95 6.79
CA ASP A 313 -14.93 2.78 7.78
C ASP A 313 -13.79 2.06 8.51
N GLY A 314 -13.54 0.78 8.20
CA GLY A 314 -12.40 0.01 8.69
C GLY A 314 -12.56 -0.60 10.08
N VAL A 315 -13.67 -0.35 10.77
CA VAL A 315 -13.89 -0.94 12.09
C VAL A 315 -14.43 -2.36 11.95
N ASP A 316 -13.62 -3.36 12.32
CA ASP A 316 -14.16 -4.69 12.60
C ASP A 316 -14.87 -4.69 13.97
N SER A 317 -16.12 -5.15 13.99
CA SER A 317 -16.92 -5.30 15.19
C SER A 317 -17.62 -6.66 15.22
N GLY A 318 -16.81 -7.68 15.49
CA GLY A 318 -17.29 -8.97 15.97
C GLY A 318 -17.17 -10.10 14.97
N SER A 319 -16.23 -10.02 14.01
CA SER A 319 -15.90 -11.13 13.12
C SER A 319 -15.60 -12.40 13.92
N PRO A 320 -16.41 -13.48 13.81
CA PRO A 320 -16.24 -14.65 14.65
C PRO A 320 -15.09 -15.58 14.25
N ASN A 321 -14.63 -15.57 12.99
CA ASN A 321 -13.73 -16.64 12.50
C ASN A 321 -12.32 -16.16 12.16
N HIS A 322 -12.17 -14.93 11.67
CA HIS A 322 -10.88 -14.42 11.19
C HIS A 322 -10.41 -13.17 11.92
N THR A 323 -9.09 -12.96 11.88
CA THR A 323 -8.39 -11.77 12.37
C THR A 323 -7.69 -11.09 11.20
N LEU A 324 -7.32 -9.81 11.33
CA LEU A 324 -6.57 -9.08 10.30
C LEU A 324 -5.39 -9.90 9.73
N ASN A 325 -4.53 -10.45 10.60
CA ASN A 325 -3.38 -11.25 10.17
C ASN A 325 -3.76 -12.51 9.39
N ALA A 326 -4.89 -13.14 9.72
CA ALA A 326 -5.38 -14.31 9.00
C ALA A 326 -5.91 -13.93 7.61
N VAL A 327 -6.55 -12.77 7.48
CA VAL A 327 -6.98 -12.23 6.19
C VAL A 327 -5.79 -11.91 5.30
N ILE A 328 -4.79 -11.20 5.85
CA ILE A 328 -3.55 -10.85 5.12
C ILE A 328 -2.86 -12.12 4.62
N ALA A 329 -2.61 -13.10 5.51
CA ALA A 329 -1.97 -14.36 5.12
C ALA A 329 -2.76 -15.07 4.01
N HIS A 330 -4.09 -15.10 4.10
CA HIS A 330 -4.93 -15.74 3.09
C HIS A 330 -4.91 -15.03 1.74
N ALA A 331 -4.85 -13.69 1.74
CA ALA A 331 -4.70 -12.90 0.52
C ALA A 331 -3.34 -13.16 -0.14
N THR A 332 -2.25 -13.14 0.62
CA THR A 332 -0.90 -13.41 0.14
C THR A 332 -0.77 -14.84 -0.40
N ASP A 333 -1.28 -15.84 0.32
CA ASP A 333 -1.22 -17.25 -0.08
C ASP A 333 -2.00 -17.55 -1.37
N ASN A 334 -3.03 -16.75 -1.67
CA ASN A 334 -3.85 -16.88 -2.88
C ASN A 334 -3.49 -15.85 -3.97
N GLU A 335 -2.46 -15.03 -3.76
CA GLU A 335 -2.04 -13.95 -4.67
C GLU A 335 -3.20 -13.00 -5.03
N VAL A 336 -4.05 -12.66 -4.05
CA VAL A 336 -5.21 -11.77 -4.22
C VAL A 336 -4.97 -10.45 -3.47
N PRO A 337 -4.57 -9.36 -4.17
CA PRO A 337 -4.45 -8.05 -3.55
C PRO A 337 -5.82 -7.49 -3.12
N VAL A 338 -5.82 -6.81 -1.97
CA VAL A 338 -7.02 -6.16 -1.41
C VAL A 338 -6.87 -4.65 -1.50
N PHE A 339 -7.63 -4.01 -2.37
CA PHE A 339 -7.74 -2.55 -2.42
C PHE A 339 -8.78 -2.10 -1.41
N THR A 340 -8.44 -1.11 -0.58
CA THR A 340 -9.32 -0.65 0.49
C THR A 340 -9.70 0.81 0.28
N ILE A 341 -10.96 1.13 0.50
CA ILE A 341 -11.50 2.48 0.43
C ILE A 341 -12.06 2.82 1.81
N TYR A 342 -11.35 3.67 2.54
CA TYR A 342 -11.87 4.29 3.74
C TYR A 342 -12.83 5.40 3.36
N TYR A 343 -14.12 5.16 3.62
CA TYR A 343 -15.19 6.12 3.48
C TYR A 343 -16.04 6.03 4.74
N ARG A 344 -16.51 7.16 5.27
CA ARG A 344 -17.28 7.16 6.52
C ARG A 344 -18.40 8.18 6.46
N ASP A 345 -19.44 7.93 7.25
CA ASP A 345 -20.44 8.93 7.58
C ASP A 345 -19.88 9.94 8.62
N PRO A 346 -19.69 11.23 8.26
CA PRO A 346 -19.20 12.24 9.19
C PRO A 346 -20.18 12.51 10.36
N ASP A 347 -21.47 12.20 10.19
CA ASP A 347 -22.53 12.46 11.16
C ASP A 347 -22.80 11.26 12.09
N PHE A 348 -22.22 10.08 11.82
CA PHE A 348 -22.47 8.88 12.63
C PHE A 348 -21.94 9.01 14.07
N ARG A 349 -20.62 9.21 14.22
CA ARG A 349 -19.97 9.39 15.53
C ARG A 349 -18.59 10.01 15.37
N THR A 350 -18.33 11.10 16.08
CA THR A 350 -17.01 11.76 16.09
C THR A 350 -15.90 10.81 16.51
N GLY A 351 -14.86 10.71 15.68
CA GLY A 351 -13.69 9.87 15.93
C GLY A 351 -13.94 8.37 15.73
N TYR A 352 -15.05 7.98 15.12
CA TYR A 352 -15.31 6.61 14.70
C TYR A 352 -14.68 6.33 13.32
N GLY A 353 -14.31 5.06 13.10
CA GLY A 353 -13.50 4.60 11.97
C GLY A 353 -12.11 4.13 12.38
N ASP A 354 -11.54 3.22 11.61
CA ASP A 354 -10.17 2.73 11.76
C ASP A 354 -9.46 2.62 10.39
N PRO A 355 -8.99 3.74 9.82
CA PRO A 355 -8.31 3.74 8.54
C PRO A 355 -6.99 2.93 8.57
N ASN A 356 -6.32 2.82 9.72
CA ASN A 356 -5.05 2.07 9.80
C ASN A 356 -5.26 0.58 9.56
N THR A 357 -6.41 0.02 9.97
CA THR A 357 -6.74 -1.39 9.70
C THR A 357 -6.88 -1.64 8.19
N LEU A 358 -7.52 -0.71 7.46
CA LEU A 358 -7.65 -0.78 6.00
C LEU A 358 -6.33 -0.51 5.27
N GLU A 359 -5.51 0.41 5.78
CA GLU A 359 -4.17 0.69 5.28
C GLU A 359 -3.27 -0.55 5.40
N THR A 360 -3.21 -1.14 6.60
CA THR A 360 -2.44 -2.38 6.85
C THR A 360 -2.90 -3.51 5.94
N LEU A 361 -4.22 -3.70 5.79
CA LEU A 361 -4.78 -4.75 4.93
C LEU A 361 -4.39 -4.55 3.46
N ALA A 362 -4.37 -3.31 2.96
CA ALA A 362 -3.98 -3.03 1.59
C ALA A 362 -2.48 -3.25 1.36
N ASP A 363 -1.65 -2.62 2.19
CA ASP A 363 -0.20 -2.63 2.04
C ASP A 363 0.36 -4.06 2.17
N ASP A 364 -0.09 -4.82 3.17
CA ASP A 364 0.44 -6.16 3.43
C ASP A 364 -0.10 -7.23 2.45
N THR A 365 -1.08 -6.89 1.60
CA THR A 365 -1.63 -7.81 0.56
C THR A 365 -1.24 -7.41 -0.86
N GLY A 366 -0.47 -6.33 -1.05
CA GLY A 366 -0.10 -5.81 -2.38
C GLY A 366 -1.23 -5.03 -3.08
N GLY A 367 -2.24 -4.59 -2.33
CA GLY A 367 -3.27 -3.67 -2.77
C GLY A 367 -2.86 -2.20 -2.57
N GLN A 368 -3.84 -1.31 -2.55
CA GLN A 368 -3.63 0.10 -2.21
C GLN A 368 -4.79 0.62 -1.35
N HIS A 369 -4.44 1.48 -0.39
CA HIS A 369 -5.39 2.18 0.46
C HIS A 369 -5.78 3.53 -0.13
N PHE A 370 -7.07 3.82 -0.14
CA PHE A 370 -7.64 5.10 -0.54
C PHE A 370 -8.50 5.67 0.57
N VAL A 371 -8.50 7.00 0.67
CA VAL A 371 -9.31 7.75 1.64
C VAL A 371 -10.23 8.68 0.86
N GLY A 372 -11.54 8.54 1.03
CA GLY A 372 -12.53 9.44 0.46
C GLY A 372 -13.29 10.19 1.55
N ASP A 373 -13.43 11.50 1.39
CA ASP A 373 -14.21 12.36 2.29
C ASP A 373 -15.51 12.85 1.62
N THR A 374 -15.59 12.78 0.30
CA THR A 374 -16.73 13.25 -0.49
C THR A 374 -17.15 12.26 -1.58
N PRO A 375 -18.38 12.37 -2.11
CA PRO A 375 -18.82 11.53 -3.23
C PRO A 375 -17.96 11.67 -4.50
N ALA A 376 -17.37 12.85 -4.71
CA ALA A 376 -16.49 13.10 -5.85
C ALA A 376 -15.16 12.35 -5.68
N ASP A 377 -14.60 12.33 -4.47
CA ASP A 377 -13.40 11.54 -4.16
C ASP A 377 -13.69 10.05 -4.41
N LEU A 378 -14.86 9.58 -3.96
CA LEU A 378 -15.23 8.18 -4.10
C LEU A 378 -15.35 7.74 -5.58
N ALA A 379 -15.90 8.59 -6.44
CA ALA A 379 -15.95 8.33 -7.88
C ALA A 379 -14.53 8.25 -8.48
N GLY A 380 -13.67 9.23 -8.19
CA GLY A 380 -12.28 9.25 -8.68
C GLY A 380 -11.45 8.07 -8.19
N ILE A 381 -11.65 7.63 -6.94
CA ILE A 381 -10.99 6.44 -6.37
C ILE A 381 -11.37 5.18 -7.16
N TYR A 382 -12.65 4.98 -7.47
CA TYR A 382 -13.06 3.81 -8.24
C TYR A 382 -12.54 3.83 -9.69
N GLU A 383 -12.50 5.00 -10.34
CA GLU A 383 -11.87 5.16 -11.66
C GLU A 383 -10.38 4.77 -11.60
N GLN A 384 -9.65 5.29 -10.60
CA GLN A 384 -8.26 4.94 -10.35
C GLN A 384 -8.07 3.43 -10.13
N ILE A 385 -8.93 2.79 -9.33
CA ILE A 385 -8.88 1.34 -9.11
C ILE A 385 -9.14 0.58 -10.41
N ALA A 386 -10.19 0.93 -11.17
CA ALA A 386 -10.53 0.25 -12.43
C ALA A 386 -9.38 0.31 -13.45
N SER A 387 -8.77 1.50 -13.59
CA SER A 387 -7.56 1.71 -14.37
C SER A 387 -6.42 0.79 -13.89
N THR A 388 -6.16 0.81 -12.59
CA THR A 388 -5.06 0.09 -11.95
C THR A 388 -5.21 -1.43 -12.11
N ILE A 389 -6.44 -1.93 -12.13
CA ILE A 389 -6.69 -3.36 -12.24
C ILE A 389 -6.76 -3.84 -13.70
N GLY A 390 -7.19 -3.02 -14.65
CA GLY A 390 -7.51 -3.43 -16.02
C GLY A 390 -6.34 -3.56 -17.01
N ASN A 391 -5.18 -2.93 -16.78
CA ASN A 391 -4.08 -2.91 -17.75
C ASN A 391 -2.71 -3.25 -17.15
N LYS A 392 -1.88 -3.94 -17.94
CA LYS A 392 -0.51 -4.32 -17.57
C LYS A 392 0.43 -4.38 -18.78
N TYR A 393 1.71 -4.18 -18.52
CA TYR A 393 2.83 -4.47 -19.39
C TYR A 393 3.38 -5.85 -19.02
N GLU A 394 3.55 -6.72 -20.01
CA GLU A 394 4.02 -8.10 -19.77
C GLU A 394 5.44 -8.27 -20.32
N PHE A 395 6.28 -8.97 -19.56
CA PHE A 395 7.65 -9.32 -19.91
C PHE A 395 7.88 -10.81 -19.70
N GLU A 396 8.58 -11.44 -20.65
CA GLU A 396 9.23 -12.72 -20.42
C GLU A 396 10.74 -12.46 -20.33
N LEU A 397 11.32 -12.71 -19.16
CA LEU A 397 12.72 -12.46 -18.86
C LEU A 397 13.49 -13.78 -18.78
N GLU A 398 14.71 -13.82 -19.31
CA GLU A 398 15.64 -14.92 -19.15
C GLU A 398 16.86 -14.48 -18.33
N VAL A 399 17.08 -15.18 -17.21
CA VAL A 399 18.21 -14.93 -16.32
C VAL A 399 19.37 -15.84 -16.68
N LEU A 400 20.41 -15.28 -17.30
CA LEU A 400 21.59 -16.05 -17.69
C LEU A 400 22.37 -16.53 -16.47
N ASN A 401 22.85 -17.77 -16.52
CA ASN A 401 23.63 -18.42 -15.45
C ASN A 401 22.91 -18.43 -14.09
N CYS A 402 21.59 -18.57 -14.07
CA CYS A 402 20.86 -18.57 -12.81
C CYS A 402 21.12 -19.85 -11.98
N SER A 403 20.96 -19.71 -10.67
CA SER A 403 20.95 -20.81 -9.71
C SER A 403 19.59 -20.89 -9.04
N ALA A 404 19.18 -22.10 -8.64
CA ALA A 404 17.93 -22.27 -7.89
C ALA A 404 17.96 -21.46 -6.60
N GLY A 405 16.88 -20.71 -6.35
CA GLY A 405 16.75 -19.88 -5.15
C GLY A 405 15.98 -18.59 -5.40
N THR A 406 15.82 -17.79 -4.35
CA THR A 406 15.18 -16.47 -4.42
C THR A 406 16.14 -15.44 -5.01
N ALA A 407 15.65 -14.62 -5.93
CA ALA A 407 16.34 -13.48 -6.52
C ALA A 407 15.56 -12.19 -6.25
N SER A 408 16.27 -11.06 -6.14
CA SER A 408 15.64 -9.74 -6.17
C SER A 408 15.26 -9.38 -7.60
N LEU A 409 14.10 -8.77 -7.76
CA LEU A 409 13.61 -8.20 -9.01
C LEU A 409 13.32 -6.72 -8.76
N GLU A 410 13.91 -5.85 -9.56
CA GLU A 410 13.73 -4.40 -9.49
C GLU A 410 13.24 -3.91 -10.86
N VAL A 411 12.22 -3.06 -10.88
CA VAL A 411 11.65 -2.48 -12.09
C VAL A 411 11.63 -0.97 -11.94
N TYR A 412 12.32 -0.27 -12.83
CA TYR A 412 12.32 1.18 -12.94
C TYR A 412 11.61 1.58 -14.22
N VAL A 413 10.78 2.62 -14.17
CA VAL A 413 10.03 3.10 -15.33
C VAL A 413 10.24 4.60 -15.50
N GLU A 414 10.51 5.06 -16.73
CA GLU A 414 10.58 6.47 -17.11
C GLU A 414 9.77 6.72 -18.41
N ASP A 415 8.76 7.58 -18.37
CA ASP A 415 7.93 7.91 -19.55
C ASP A 415 8.50 9.07 -20.42
N GLY A 416 9.72 9.50 -20.10
CA GLY A 416 10.42 10.66 -20.65
C GLY A 416 10.22 11.96 -19.87
N VAL A 417 9.34 11.98 -18.86
CA VAL A 417 9.11 13.11 -17.96
C VAL A 417 9.05 12.66 -16.50
N LEU A 418 8.23 11.66 -16.22
CA LEU A 418 7.97 11.09 -14.91
C LEU A 418 8.69 9.76 -14.76
N TYR A 419 9.06 9.43 -13.53
CA TYR A 419 9.66 8.15 -13.19
C TYR A 419 9.09 7.56 -11.91
N GLY A 420 9.19 6.25 -11.79
CA GLY A 420 8.81 5.46 -10.63
C GLY A 420 9.53 4.11 -10.62
N GLU A 421 9.42 3.38 -9.51
CA GLU A 421 10.03 2.06 -9.39
C GLU A 421 9.18 1.15 -8.50
N ASP A 422 9.41 -0.15 -8.61
CA ASP A 422 8.94 -1.16 -7.67
C ASP A 422 9.93 -2.32 -7.59
N SER A 423 9.85 -3.12 -6.52
CA SER A 423 10.72 -4.28 -6.31
C SER A 423 9.96 -5.46 -5.72
N ALA A 424 10.36 -6.67 -6.11
CA ALA A 424 9.77 -7.92 -5.67
C ALA A 424 10.86 -9.00 -5.46
N SER A 425 10.46 -10.13 -4.89
CA SER A 425 11.29 -11.34 -4.83
C SER A 425 10.69 -12.40 -5.75
N VAL A 426 11.55 -13.11 -6.49
CA VAL A 426 11.13 -14.19 -7.41
C VAL A 426 11.97 -15.44 -7.18
N THR A 427 11.36 -16.62 -7.28
CA THR A 427 12.09 -17.90 -7.18
C THR A 427 12.57 -18.33 -8.56
N LEU A 428 13.87 -18.51 -8.75
CA LEU A 428 14.45 -19.00 -10.00
C LEU A 428 14.51 -20.53 -10.01
N THR A 429 14.12 -21.11 -11.14
CA THR A 429 14.14 -22.56 -11.38
C THR A 429 14.98 -22.87 -12.62
N PRO A 430 16.26 -23.29 -12.44
CA PRO A 430 17.18 -23.58 -13.55
C PRO A 430 16.72 -24.68 -14.50
#